data_AF-A0A3M6YQ42-F1
#
_entry.id   AF-A0A3M6YQ42-F1
#
_cell.length_a   1.000
_cell.length_b   1.000
_cell.length_c   1.000
_cell.angle_alpha   90.00
_cell.angle_beta   90.00
_cell.angle_gamma   90.00
#
_symmetry.space_group_name_H-M   'P 1'
#
loop_
_entity.id
_entity.type
_entity.pdbx_description
1 polymer ?
#
loop_
_entity_poly.entity_id
_entity_poly.type
_entity_poly.pdbx_seq_one_letter_code
_entity_poly.pdbx_strand_id
1 'polypeptide(L)'
;MPIPESEAFRAAKPTVPPTFDGVDYDDNKQLKAAQDSIIREQWVQSMMARLIREEMGKCYYKEGVNHLEKCGHLRGTLQMGNPEVPCEKDGKIDYGHGAMNRICGQDMR
;
A
#
# COMPACT_ATOMS: atom_id res chain seq x y z
N MET A 1 18.53 14.35 0.56
CA MET A 1 17.70 15.40 1.20
C MET A 1 16.33 15.38 0.55
N PRO A 2 15.23 15.58 1.30
CA PRO A 2 13.92 15.74 0.68
C PRO A 2 13.95 17.01 -0.18
N ILE A 3 13.50 16.87 -1.43
CA ILE A 3 13.36 17.99 -2.36
C ILE A 3 12.22 18.86 -1.82
N PRO A 4 12.36 20.20 -1.73
CA PRO A 4 11.26 21.06 -1.29
C PRO A 4 10.06 20.89 -2.22
N GLU A 5 8.87 20.69 -1.65
CA GLU A 5 7.63 20.59 -2.41
C GLU A 5 7.39 21.88 -3.21
N SER A 6 7.02 21.77 -4.48
CA SER A 6 6.71 22.93 -5.33
C SER A 6 5.41 23.62 -4.89
N GLU A 7 5.29 24.93 -5.14
CA GLU A 7 4.09 25.71 -4.77
C GLU A 7 2.82 25.13 -5.41
N ALA A 8 2.92 24.66 -6.65
CA ALA A 8 1.84 23.99 -7.36
C ALA A 8 1.37 22.70 -6.64
N PHE A 9 2.30 21.93 -6.06
CA PHE A 9 1.95 20.70 -5.33
C PHE A 9 1.23 21.01 -4.02
N ARG A 10 1.65 22.08 -3.32
CA ARG A 10 1.01 22.53 -2.08
C ARG A 10 -0.41 23.06 -2.33
N ALA A 11 -0.63 23.76 -3.45
CA ALA A 11 -1.95 24.24 -3.85
C ALA A 11 -2.91 23.12 -4.27
N ALA A 12 -2.40 22.01 -4.80
CA ALA A 12 -3.19 20.89 -5.29
C ALA A 12 -3.52 19.83 -4.20
N LYS A 13 -2.97 19.94 -2.99
CA LYS A 13 -3.28 18.99 -1.91
C LYS A 13 -4.76 19.12 -1.50
N PRO A 14 -5.48 17.99 -1.38
CA PRO A 14 -6.84 18.01 -0.84
C PRO A 14 -6.82 18.53 0.59
N THR A 15 -7.72 19.47 0.89
CA THR A 15 -7.89 20.06 2.24
C THR A 15 -8.70 19.16 3.17
N VAL A 16 -9.47 18.22 2.60
CA VAL A 16 -10.33 17.29 3.34
C VAL A 16 -9.50 16.08 3.78
N PRO A 17 -9.61 15.64 5.05
CA PRO A 17 -8.92 14.43 5.51
C PRO A 17 -9.38 13.19 4.71
N PRO A 18 -8.53 12.16 4.57
CA PRO A 18 -8.86 10.92 3.86
C PRO A 18 -9.70 9.97 4.76
N THR A 19 -10.86 10.44 5.22
CA THR A 19 -11.77 9.68 6.09
C THR A 19 -13.21 9.97 5.71
N PHE A 20 -14.09 8.98 5.87
CA PHE A 20 -15.54 9.17 5.73
C PHE A 20 -16.21 9.64 7.03
N ASP A 21 -15.45 9.73 8.14
CA ASP A 21 -15.97 10.12 9.43
C ASP A 21 -16.46 11.58 9.42
N GLY A 22 -17.75 11.79 9.70
CA GLY A 22 -18.36 13.12 9.78
C GLY A 22 -18.76 13.75 8.45
N VAL A 23 -18.79 12.97 7.36
CA VAL A 23 -19.31 13.44 6.06
C VAL A 23 -20.84 13.32 6.03
N ASP A 24 -21.50 14.39 5.61
CA ASP A 24 -22.93 14.35 5.30
C ASP A 24 -23.14 13.61 3.97
N TYR A 25 -23.80 12.44 4.04
CA TYR A 25 -24.06 11.59 2.87
C TYR A 25 -25.11 12.17 1.91
N ASP A 26 -25.93 13.12 2.36
CA ASP A 26 -26.95 13.76 1.52
C ASP A 26 -26.35 14.90 0.66
N ASP A 27 -25.18 15.45 1.04
CA ASP A 27 -24.43 16.40 0.23
C ASP A 27 -23.42 15.71 -0.71
N ASN A 28 -23.85 15.53 -1.96
CA ASN A 28 -23.04 14.93 -3.03
C ASN A 28 -21.68 15.60 -3.24
N LYS A 29 -21.53 16.92 -2.97
CA LYS A 29 -20.26 17.62 -3.17
C LYS A 29 -19.24 17.24 -2.11
N GLN A 30 -19.66 17.19 -0.85
CA GLN A 30 -18.80 16.81 0.26
C GLN A 30 -18.40 15.34 0.18
N LEU A 31 -19.36 14.48 -0.15
CA LEU A 31 -19.13 13.05 -0.36
C LEU A 31 -18.10 12.79 -1.47
N LYS A 32 -18.16 13.52 -2.59
CA LYS A 32 -17.18 13.40 -3.66
C LYS A 32 -15.80 13.91 -3.28
N ALA A 33 -15.72 15.02 -2.53
CA ALA A 33 -14.45 15.52 -2.04
C ALA A 33 -13.74 14.52 -1.10
N ALA A 34 -14.49 13.84 -0.23
CA ALA A 34 -13.97 12.80 0.66
C ALA A 34 -13.57 11.52 -0.10
N GLN A 35 -14.33 11.11 -1.13
CA GLN A 35 -13.92 10.00 -2.01
C GLN A 35 -12.60 10.31 -2.71
N ASP A 36 -12.46 11.51 -3.26
CA ASP A 36 -11.26 11.92 -3.99
C ASP A 36 -10.02 12.04 -3.09
N SER A 37 -10.18 12.40 -1.80
CA SER A 37 -9.05 12.41 -0.86
C SER A 37 -8.57 10.99 -0.53
N ILE A 38 -9.50 10.06 -0.31
CA ILE A 38 -9.21 8.65 -0.01
C ILE A 38 -8.57 7.94 -1.19
N ILE A 39 -9.13 8.09 -2.39
CA ILE A 39 -8.60 7.46 -3.60
C ILE A 39 -7.16 7.93 -3.84
N ARG A 40 -6.87 9.23 -3.68
CA ARG A 40 -5.49 9.74 -3.83
C ARG A 40 -4.52 9.06 -2.85
N GLU A 41 -4.91 8.89 -1.59
CA GLU A 41 -4.08 8.22 -0.59
C GLU A 41 -3.82 6.75 -0.95
N GLN A 42 -4.85 6.04 -1.42
CA GLN A 42 -4.70 4.65 -1.92
C GLN A 42 -3.73 4.56 -3.11
N TRP A 43 -3.79 5.53 -4.03
CA TRP A 43 -2.84 5.61 -5.15
C TRP A 43 -1.42 5.90 -4.67
N VAL A 44 -1.23 6.79 -3.69
CA VAL A 44 0.09 7.06 -3.09
C VAL A 44 0.67 5.78 -2.49
N GLN A 45 -0.10 5.06 -1.69
CA GLN A 45 0.33 3.78 -1.10
C GLN A 45 0.67 2.74 -2.18
N SER A 46 -0.15 2.66 -3.23
CA SER A 46 0.09 1.77 -4.38
C SER A 46 1.38 2.12 -5.13
N MET A 47 1.69 3.41 -5.31
CA MET A 47 2.92 3.87 -5.95
C MET A 47 4.14 3.63 -5.06
N MET A 48 4.04 3.89 -3.76
CA MET A 48 5.11 3.58 -2.80
C MET A 48 5.43 2.08 -2.81
N ALA A 49 4.41 1.22 -2.89
CA ALA A 49 4.61 -0.21 -2.98
C ALA A 49 5.31 -0.64 -4.28
N ARG A 50 5.08 0.05 -5.41
CA ARG A 50 5.81 -0.22 -6.67
C ARG A 50 7.29 0.11 -6.52
N LEU A 51 7.63 1.25 -5.93
CA LEU A 51 9.01 1.66 -5.69
C LEU A 51 9.76 0.66 -4.81
N ILE A 52 9.15 0.22 -3.70
CA ILE A 52 9.81 -0.74 -2.82
C ILE A 52 9.99 -2.10 -3.52
N ARG A 53 9.05 -2.53 -4.36
CA ARG A 53 9.22 -3.75 -5.19
C ARG A 53 10.41 -3.63 -6.15
N GLU A 54 10.60 -2.48 -6.78
CA GLU A 54 11.76 -2.24 -7.66
C GLU A 54 13.08 -2.26 -6.88
N GLU A 55 13.14 -1.59 -5.73
CA GLU A 55 14.32 -1.62 -4.85
C GLU A 55 14.61 -3.02 -4.30
N MET A 56 13.58 -3.78 -3.95
CA MET A 56 13.72 -5.17 -3.52
C MET A 56 14.30 -6.05 -4.64
N GLY A 57 13.87 -5.84 -5.89
CA GLY A 57 14.46 -6.48 -7.07
C GLY A 57 15.95 -6.15 -7.23
N LYS A 58 16.33 -4.87 -7.07
CA LYS A 58 17.75 -4.45 -7.10
C LYS A 58 18.56 -5.09 -5.97
N CYS A 59 18.00 -5.20 -4.77
CA CYS A 59 18.65 -5.83 -3.63
C CYS A 59 18.90 -7.33 -3.88
N TYR A 60 17.93 -8.03 -4.49
CA TYR A 60 18.10 -9.42 -4.93
C TYR A 60 19.25 -9.59 -5.92
N TYR A 61 19.33 -8.71 -6.93
CA TYR A 61 20.43 -8.75 -7.92
C TYR A 61 21.81 -8.48 -7.32
N LYS A 62 21.91 -7.69 -6.23
CA LYS A 62 23.19 -7.36 -5.58
C LYS A 62 23.64 -8.42 -4.58
N GLU A 63 22.73 -8.94 -3.77
CA GLU A 63 23.06 -9.79 -2.61
C GLU A 63 22.92 -11.30 -2.90
N GLY A 64 22.23 -11.67 -3.98
CA GLY A 64 22.08 -13.07 -4.41
C GLY A 64 21.41 -13.94 -3.33
N VAL A 65 22.08 -15.01 -2.92
CA VAL A 65 21.55 -15.96 -1.91
C VAL A 65 21.31 -15.29 -0.55
N ASN A 66 22.00 -14.19 -0.23
CA ASN A 66 21.90 -13.49 1.06
C ASN A 66 20.79 -12.44 1.12
N HIS A 67 19.92 -12.36 0.11
CA HIS A 67 18.86 -11.35 0.05
C HIS A 67 17.85 -11.44 1.22
N LEU A 68 17.70 -12.58 1.88
CA LEU A 68 16.77 -12.75 3.00
C LEU A 68 17.20 -11.95 4.24
N GLU A 69 18.48 -11.97 4.59
CA GLU A 69 19.00 -11.26 5.77
C GLU A 69 19.18 -9.77 5.49
N LYS A 70 19.66 -9.43 4.29
CA LYS A 70 20.02 -8.05 3.95
C LYS A 70 18.87 -7.22 3.39
N CYS A 71 17.92 -7.83 2.66
CA CYS A 71 16.80 -7.11 2.05
C CYS A 71 15.50 -7.16 2.89
N GLY A 72 15.49 -7.84 4.04
CA GLY A 72 14.30 -8.00 4.89
C GLY A 72 13.66 -6.69 5.37
N HIS A 73 14.47 -5.64 5.55
CA HIS A 73 13.97 -4.31 5.94
C HIS A 73 13.05 -3.67 4.89
N LEU A 74 13.20 -4.02 3.61
CA LEU A 74 12.33 -3.54 2.53
C LEU A 74 10.98 -4.29 2.49
N ARG A 75 10.89 -5.49 3.07
CA ARG A 75 9.62 -6.23 3.17
C ARG A 75 8.71 -5.66 4.26
N GLY A 76 9.28 -5.24 5.40
CA GLY A 76 8.50 -4.65 6.48
C GLY A 76 7.84 -3.31 6.10
N THR A 77 8.47 -2.53 5.23
CA THR A 77 7.93 -1.25 4.75
C THR A 77 6.78 -1.41 3.73
N LEU A 78 6.71 -2.55 3.04
CA LEU A 78 5.60 -2.90 2.14
C LEU A 78 4.33 -3.35 2.86
N GLN A 79 4.45 -3.94 4.06
CA GLN A 79 3.32 -4.47 4.82
C GLN A 79 2.48 -3.37 5.50
N MET A 80 3.00 -2.14 5.61
CA MET A 80 2.29 -1.02 6.26
C MET A 80 1.28 -0.31 5.34
N GLY A 81 1.28 -0.60 4.03
CA GLY A 81 0.36 -0.01 3.05
C GLY A 81 -0.86 -0.88 2.72
N ASN A 82 -1.13 -1.91 3.52
CA ASN A 82 -2.25 -2.80 3.30
C ASN A 82 -2.91 -3.18 4.63
N PRO A 83 -3.65 -2.26 5.27
CA PRO A 83 -4.35 -2.57 6.51
C PRO A 83 -5.43 -3.68 6.32
N GLU A 84 -5.77 -4.04 5.08
CA GLU A 84 -6.82 -5.02 4.75
C GLU A 84 -6.41 -6.13 3.78
N VAL A 85 -5.12 -6.53 3.74
CA VAL A 85 -4.86 -7.93 3.42
C VAL A 85 -4.38 -8.61 4.70
N PRO A 86 -5.34 -9.04 5.54
CA PRO A 86 -5.01 -10.07 6.50
C PRO A 86 -4.51 -11.27 5.67
N CYS A 87 -3.29 -11.74 5.94
CA CYS A 87 -3.25 -13.18 6.21
C CYS A 87 -4.09 -13.32 7.47
N GLU A 88 -5.39 -13.54 7.27
CA GLU A 88 -6.29 -13.76 8.38
C GLU A 88 -5.68 -14.89 9.19
N LYS A 89 -5.81 -14.84 10.51
CA LYS A 89 -5.21 -15.84 11.41
C LYS A 89 -5.71 -17.27 11.11
N ASP A 90 -6.65 -17.40 10.16
CA ASP A 90 -7.24 -18.61 9.61
C ASP A 90 -6.89 -18.91 8.13
N GLY A 91 -5.92 -18.22 7.53
CA GLY A 91 -5.27 -18.65 6.29
C GLY A 91 -6.16 -18.72 5.04
N LYS A 92 -7.10 -17.79 4.85
CA LYS A 92 -7.88 -17.67 3.61
C LYS A 92 -7.90 -16.23 3.11
N ILE A 93 -7.48 -16.05 1.86
CA ILE A 93 -7.73 -14.85 1.07
C ILE A 93 -8.53 -15.34 -0.13
N ASP A 94 -9.86 -15.20 -0.08
CA ASP A 94 -10.75 -15.60 -1.16
C ASP A 94 -10.73 -14.53 -2.27
N TYR A 95 -9.96 -14.80 -3.33
CA TYR A 95 -10.20 -14.18 -4.63
C TYR A 95 -11.09 -15.14 -5.41
N GLY A 96 -12.32 -14.70 -5.69
CA GLY A 96 -13.42 -15.48 -6.25
C GLY A 96 -13.02 -16.66 -7.16
N HIS A 97 -13.53 -17.83 -6.78
CA HIS A 97 -13.77 -19.02 -7.58
C HIS A 97 -12.63 -19.45 -8.53
N GLY A 98 -11.75 -20.32 -8.03
CA GLY A 98 -11.31 -21.47 -8.85
C GLY A 98 -9.82 -21.71 -9.08
N ALA A 99 -8.91 -21.39 -8.15
CA ALA A 99 -7.51 -21.85 -8.29
C ALA A 99 -6.84 -22.18 -6.94
N MET A 100 -6.96 -23.46 -6.56
CA MET A 100 -6.05 -24.28 -5.74
C MET A 100 -5.29 -23.60 -4.58
N ASN A 101 -5.83 -23.83 -3.37
CA ASN A 101 -5.23 -23.77 -2.04
C ASN A 101 -3.69 -23.83 -2.00
N ARG A 102 -3.03 -22.66 -2.03
CA ARG A 102 -1.67 -22.51 -1.49
C ARG A 102 -1.73 -21.51 -0.35
N ILE A 103 -1.60 -22.04 0.86
CA ILE A 103 -1.55 -21.27 2.11
C ILE A 103 -0.26 -20.45 2.09
N CYS A 104 -0.40 -19.13 2.22
CA CYS A 104 0.74 -18.24 2.49
C CYS A 104 1.34 -18.62 3.85
N GLY A 105 2.47 -19.34 3.86
CA GLY A 105 3.25 -19.61 5.07
C GLY A 105 3.77 -21.04 5.30
N GLN A 106 3.55 -22.01 4.39
CA GLN A 106 4.00 -23.40 4.62
C GLN A 106 5.41 -23.75 4.11
N ASP A 107 6.10 -22.86 3.41
CA ASP A 107 7.48 -23.10 2.93
C ASP A 107 8.53 -22.31 3.74
N MET A 108 8.50 -22.44 5.08
CA MET A 108 9.68 -22.21 5.92
C MET A 108 10.17 -23.55 6.48
N ARG A 109 10.91 -24.29 5.65
CA ARG A 109 11.95 -25.21 6.08
C ARG A 109 13.18 -25.00 5.20
#